data_AF-A0A432SR27-F1
#
_entry.id   AF-A0A432SR27-F1
#
_cell.length_a   1.000
_cell.length_b   1.000
_cell.length_c   1.000
_cell.angle_alpha   90.00
_cell.angle_beta   90.00
_cell.angle_gamma   90.00
#
_symmetry.space_group_name_H-M   'P 1'
#
loop_
_entity.id
_entity.type
_entity.pdbx_description
1 polymer ?
#
loop_
_entity_poly.entity_id
_entity_poly.type
_entity_poly.pdbx_seq_one_letter_code
_entity_poly.pdbx_strand_id
1 'polypeptide(L)' 'KQKEKLEKEIAKLNGMLNNERFVANAPEQVINDNKKALSDATEKMAKVEGELKGFA' A
#
# COMPACT_ATOMS: atom_id res chain seq x y z
N LYS A 1 -7.14 -9.30 11.99
CA LYS A 1 -7.41 -7.83 11.91
C LYS A 1 -6.24 -7.02 11.34
N GLN A 2 -4.97 -7.34 11.62
CA GLN A 2 -3.83 -6.55 11.12
C GLN A 2 -3.63 -6.67 9.60
N LYS A 3 -3.70 -7.89 9.04
CA LYS A 3 -3.71 -8.15 7.60
C LYS A 3 -4.83 -7.36 6.88
N GLU A 4 -6.07 -7.49 7.33
CA GLU A 4 -7.21 -6.80 6.71
C GLU A 4 -7.07 -5.25 6.72
N LYS A 5 -6.43 -4.67 7.74
CA LYS A 5 -6.12 -3.23 7.77
C LYS A 5 -5.11 -2.86 6.69
N LEU A 6 -4.03 -3.65 6.57
CA LEU A 6 -3.01 -3.49 5.53
C LEU A 6 -3.60 -3.66 4.12
N GLU A 7 -4.52 -4.62 3.91
CA GLU A 7 -5.19 -4.82 2.61
C GLU A 7 -5.99 -3.59 2.20
N LYS A 8 -6.75 -3.02 3.15
CA LYS A 8 -7.55 -1.80 2.92
C LYS A 8 -6.66 -0.60 2.63
N GLU A 9 -5.53 -0.47 3.33
CA GLU A 9 -4.56 0.60 3.10
C GLU A 9 -3.91 0.49 1.72
N ILE A 10 -3.43 -0.70 1.35
CA ILE A 10 -2.86 -0.98 0.01
C ILE A 10 -3.90 -0.69 -1.08
N ALA A 11 -5.15 -1.15 -0.92
CA ALA A 11 -6.21 -0.92 -1.89
C ALA A 11 -6.50 0.58 -2.06
N LYS A 12 -6.50 1.35 -0.97
CA LYS A 12 -6.70 2.80 -1.00
C LYS A 12 -5.54 3.51 -1.72
N LEU A 13 -4.30 3.17 -1.38
CA LEU A 13 -3.09 3.76 -1.98
C LEU A 13 -3.01 3.44 -3.48
N ASN A 14 -3.27 2.18 -3.86
CA ASN A 14 -3.37 1.78 -5.26
C ASN A 14 -4.49 2.52 -5.99
N GLY A 15 -5.66 2.66 -5.38
CA GLY A 15 -6.77 3.41 -5.98
C GLY A 15 -6.44 4.89 -6.21
N MET A 16 -5.70 5.51 -5.30
CA MET A 16 -5.22 6.88 -5.46
C MET A 16 -4.17 6.97 -6.58
N LEU A 17 -3.17 6.08 -6.58
CA LEU A 17 -2.07 6.11 -7.56
C LEU A 17 -2.50 5.67 -8.97
N ASN A 18 -3.56 4.87 -9.11
CA ASN A 18 -4.17 4.56 -10.41
C ASN A 18 -5.13 5.65 -10.91
N ASN A 19 -5.48 6.62 -10.06
CA ASN A 19 -6.33 7.71 -10.48
C ASN A 19 -5.48 8.76 -11.20
N GLU A 20 -5.56 8.79 -12.53
CA GLU A 20 -4.80 9.73 -13.37
C GLU A 20 -5.04 11.20 -12.99
N ARG A 21 -6.25 11.57 -12.52
CA ARG A 21 -6.51 12.93 -12.03
C ARG A 21 -5.75 13.22 -10.75
N PHE A 22 -5.59 12.24 -9.87
CA PHE A 22 -4.79 12.41 -8.66
C PHE A 22 -3.30 12.53 -9.04
N VAL A 23 -2.79 11.65 -9.89
CA VAL A 23 -1.38 11.68 -10.34
C VAL A 23 -1.03 12.97 -11.07
N ALA A 24 -1.93 13.49 -11.90
CA ALA A 24 -1.69 14.71 -12.67
C ALA A 24 -1.80 16.00 -11.84
N ASN A 25 -2.60 16.02 -10.76
CA ASN A 25 -2.88 17.23 -9.99
C ASN A 25 -2.24 17.25 -8.60
N ALA A 26 -1.81 16.11 -8.05
CA ALA A 26 -1.18 16.08 -6.73
C ALA A 26 0.31 16.47 -6.83
N PRO A 27 0.87 17.09 -5.78
CA PRO A 27 2.29 17.39 -5.72
C PRO A 27 3.14 16.14 -5.83
N GLU A 28 4.31 16.25 -6.48
CA GLU A 28 5.26 15.14 -6.63
C GLU A 28 5.64 14.50 -5.30
N GLN A 29 5.81 15.30 -4.24
CA GLN A 29 6.06 14.81 -2.89
C GLN A 29 4.93 13.89 -2.41
N VAL A 30 3.67 14.28 -2.60
CA VAL A 30 2.52 13.46 -2.22
C VAL A 30 2.46 12.17 -3.03
N ILE A 31 2.77 12.22 -4.32
CA ILE A 31 2.84 11.02 -5.16
C ILE A 31 3.95 10.08 -4.69
N ASN A 32 5.14 10.60 -4.41
CA ASN A 32 6.27 9.82 -3.92
C ASN A 32 6.00 9.23 -2.54
N ASP A 33 5.39 10.00 -1.63
CA ASP A 33 5.00 9.52 -0.30
C ASP A 33 3.95 8.39 -0.41
N ASN A 34 2.94 8.52 -1.29
CA ASN A 34 1.95 7.46 -1.49
C ASN A 34 2.58 6.21 -2.14
N LYS A 35 3.48 6.36 -3.11
CA LYS A 35 4.22 5.24 -3.73
C LYS A 35 5.07 4.51 -2.69
N LYS A 36 5.78 5.26 -1.86
CA LYS A 36 6.59 4.71 -0.78
C LYS A 36 5.73 4.02 0.27
N ALA A 37 4.63 4.65 0.70
CA ALA A 37 3.67 4.03 1.62
C ALA A 37 3.07 2.74 1.05
N LEU A 38 2.76 2.70 -0.25
CA LEU A 38 2.27 1.50 -0.92
C LEU A 38 3.30 0.38 -0.89
N SER A 39 4.57 0.69 -1.20
CA SER A 39 5.68 -0.26 -1.14
C SER A 39 5.86 -0.80 0.29
N ASP A 40 5.95 0.11 1.27
CA ASP A 40 6.14 -0.21 2.68
C ASP A 40 4.98 -1.08 3.22
N ALA A 41 3.74 -0.80 2.82
CA ALA A 41 2.56 -1.58 3.19
C ALA A 41 2.55 -2.97 2.52
N THR A 42 2.94 -3.05 1.25
CA THR A 42 3.01 -4.32 0.51
C THR A 42 4.10 -5.24 1.07
N GLU A 43 5.27 -4.69 1.41
CA GLU A 43 6.33 -5.44 2.08
C GLU A 43 5.90 -5.94 3.47
N LYS A 44 5.23 -5.10 4.25
CA LYS A 44 4.66 -5.51 5.55
C LYS A 44 3.62 -6.63 5.37
N MET A 45 2.78 -6.55 4.34
CA MET A 45 1.84 -7.61 4.02
C MET A 45 2.56 -8.92 3.73
N ALA A 46 3.57 -8.89 2.86
CA ALA A 46 4.33 -10.07 2.49
C ALA A 46 5.00 -10.72 3.72
N LYS A 47 5.52 -9.92 4.66
CA LYS A 47 6.05 -10.43 5.94
C LYS A 47 4.97 -11.08 6.80
N VAL A 48 3.83 -10.42 6.99
CA VAL A 48 2.71 -10.96 7.78
C VAL A 48 2.18 -12.26 7.16
N GLU A 49 2.07 -12.32 5.83
CA GLU A 49 1.65 -13.53 5.13
C GLU A 49 2.70 -14.64 5.19
N GLY A 50 3.98 -14.29 5.09
CA GLY A 50 5.09 -15.22 5.23
C GLY A 50 5.18 -15.82 6.63
N GLU A 51 5.02 -15.00 7.67
CA GLU A 51 4.94 -15.46 9.06
C GLU A 51 3.73 -16.39 9.25
N LEU A 52 2.54 -15.98 8.80
CA LEU A 52 1.34 -16.82 8.89
C LEU A 52 1.47 -18.17 8.15
N LYS A 53 2.20 -18.22 7.03
CA LYS A 53 2.47 -19.47 6.30
C LYS A 53 3.59 -20.30 6.93
N GLY A 54 4.60 -19.66 7.52
CA GLY A 54 5.72 -20.34 8.17
C GLY A 54 5.38 -20.95 9.54
N PHE A 55 4.28 -20.52 10.14
CA PHE A 55 3.72 -21.10 11.36
C PHE A 55 2.69 -22.23 11.09
N ALA A 56 2.42 -22.56 9.82
CA ALA A 56 1.45 -23.59 9.40
C ALA A 56 2.11 -24.95 9.11
#